data_AF-A0A7S4SEP2-F1
#
_entry.id   AF-A0A7S4SEP2-F1
#
_cell.length_a   1.000
_cell.length_b   1.000
_cell.length_c   1.000
_cell.angle_alpha   90.00
_cell.angle_beta   90.00
_cell.angle_gamma   90.00
#
_symmetry.space_group_name_H-M   'P 1'
#
loop_
_entity.id
_entity.type
_entity.pdbx_description
1 polymer ?
#
loop_
_entity_poly.entity_id
_entity_poly.type
_entity_poly.pdbx_seq_one_letter_code
_entity_poly.pdbx_strand_id
1 'polypeptide(L)'
;TRRSSDLGHWVTSQRQQYKQFQIKGSTSSVITPERIVKLEALGFVWDALEMAWMDRYQELVQYKHEHGDCLVPREYASNPALGLWVNKQRQEYQRYVENKPSHITPERIQQLNGIDFVWDAFEEAWMDRYQELVQYKNEHG
;
A
#
# COMPACT_ATOMS: atom_id res chain seq x y z
N THR A 1 -18.70 -26.43 7.22
CA THR A 1 -19.34 -26.62 8.55
C THR A 1 -19.78 -25.26 9.09
N ARG A 2 -21.03 -25.15 9.57
CA ARG A 2 -21.69 -23.92 10.10
C ARG A 2 -20.82 -23.04 11.02
N ARG A 3 -19.81 -23.61 11.71
CA ARG A 3 -18.89 -22.88 12.61
C ARG A 3 -17.96 -21.86 11.92
N SER A 4 -17.63 -22.05 10.65
CA SER A 4 -16.71 -21.15 9.94
C SER A 4 -17.36 -19.83 9.52
N SER A 5 -18.67 -19.82 9.25
CA SER A 5 -19.39 -18.58 8.90
C SER A 5 -19.62 -17.69 10.11
N ASP A 6 -19.96 -18.30 11.25
CA ASP A 6 -20.25 -17.57 12.49
C ASP A 6 -19.00 -16.86 13.04
N LEU A 7 -17.83 -17.51 12.92
CA LEU A 7 -16.56 -16.88 13.29
C LEU A 7 -16.21 -15.71 12.35
N GLY A 8 -16.42 -15.85 11.04
CA GLY A 8 -16.18 -14.76 10.09
C GLY A 8 -17.04 -13.52 10.36
N HIS A 9 -18.32 -13.71 10.66
CA HIS A 9 -19.21 -12.64 11.10
C HIS A 9 -18.75 -12.03 12.44
N TRP A 10 -18.33 -12.86 13.39
CA TRP A 10 -17.83 -12.39 14.67
C TRP A 10 -16.55 -11.56 14.54
N VAL A 11 -15.57 -12.01 13.74
CA VAL A 11 -14.34 -11.27 13.43
C VAL A 11 -14.67 -9.91 12.80
N THR A 12 -15.60 -9.89 11.84
CA THR A 12 -16.06 -8.64 11.20
C THR A 12 -16.66 -7.68 12.22
N SER A 13 -17.47 -8.19 13.16
CA SER A 13 -18.03 -7.41 14.25
C SER A 13 -16.94 -6.86 15.18
N GLN A 14 -15.93 -7.66 15.55
CA GLN A 14 -14.82 -7.18 16.39
C GLN A 14 -14.07 -6.01 15.73
N ARG A 15 -13.76 -6.11 14.43
CA ARG A 15 -13.10 -5.04 13.67
C ARG A 15 -13.94 -3.75 13.65
N GLN A 16 -15.24 -3.87 13.44
CA GLN A 16 -16.15 -2.73 13.47
C GLN A 16 -16.19 -2.07 14.86
N GLN A 17 -16.27 -2.86 15.92
CA GLN A 17 -16.30 -2.36 17.30
C GLN A 17 -14.98 -1.66 17.66
N TYR A 18 -13.84 -2.26 17.33
CA TYR A 18 -12.53 -1.64 17.54
C TYR A 18 -12.37 -0.30 16.80
N LYS A 19 -12.80 -0.23 15.54
CA LYS A 19 -12.80 1.03 14.79
C LYS A 19 -13.68 2.10 15.45
N GLN A 20 -14.85 1.73 15.97
CA GLN A 20 -15.71 2.67 16.71
C GLN A 20 -15.07 3.13 18.02
N PHE A 21 -14.42 2.21 18.75
CA PHE A 21 -13.67 2.53 19.96
C PHE A 21 -12.55 3.53 19.68
N GLN A 22 -11.79 3.36 18.60
CA GLN A 22 -10.71 4.28 18.22
C GLN A 22 -11.21 5.68 17.84
N ILE A 23 -12.31 5.79 17.09
CA ILE A 23 -12.80 7.08 16.58
C ILE A 23 -13.59 7.85 17.64
N LYS A 24 -14.44 7.15 18.42
CA LYS A 24 -15.46 7.76 19.27
C LYS A 24 -15.26 7.48 20.77
N GLY A 25 -14.22 6.73 21.12
CA GLY A 25 -13.94 6.31 22.48
C GLY A 25 -14.84 5.18 22.98
N SER A 26 -14.63 4.81 24.25
CA SER A 26 -15.25 3.64 24.89
C SER A 26 -16.76 3.69 25.03
N THR A 27 -17.38 4.87 24.98
CA THR A 27 -18.84 5.04 25.11
C THR A 27 -19.61 4.61 23.86
N SER A 28 -18.94 4.51 22.72
CA SER A 28 -19.54 4.20 21.42
C SER A 28 -19.21 2.79 20.92
N SER A 29 -18.56 1.95 21.74
CA SER A 29 -18.25 0.57 21.40
C SER A 29 -18.40 -0.36 22.60
N VAL A 30 -18.80 -1.61 22.33
CA VAL A 30 -18.89 -2.66 23.36
C VAL A 30 -17.60 -3.47 23.50
N ILE A 31 -16.54 -3.13 22.75
CA ILE A 31 -15.23 -3.74 22.94
C ILE A 31 -14.52 -3.06 24.11
N THR A 32 -14.07 -3.86 25.07
CA THR A 32 -13.36 -3.37 26.25
C THR A 32 -11.86 -3.40 26.01
N PRO A 33 -11.06 -2.57 26.72
CA PRO A 33 -9.60 -2.63 26.64
C PRO A 33 -9.04 -4.04 26.89
N GLU A 34 -9.62 -4.80 27.81
CA GLU A 34 -9.18 -6.17 28.11
C GLU A 34 -9.42 -7.14 26.95
N ARG A 35 -10.51 -6.94 26.19
CA ARG A 35 -10.78 -7.73 24.98
C ARG A 35 -9.79 -7.40 23.86
N ILE A 36 -9.43 -6.12 23.73
CA ILE A 36 -8.42 -5.66 22.78
C ILE A 36 -7.08 -6.33 23.09
N VAL A 37 -6.60 -6.23 24.32
CA VAL A 37 -5.32 -6.83 24.76
C VAL A 37 -5.29 -8.34 24.51
N LYS A 38 -6.38 -9.06 24.80
CA LYS A 38 -6.47 -10.51 24.53
C LYS A 38 -6.37 -10.84 23.04
N LEU A 39 -6.98 -10.04 22.17
CA LEU A 39 -6.94 -10.25 20.73
C LEU A 39 -5.57 -9.86 20.15
N GLU A 40 -4.97 -8.77 20.63
CA GLU A 40 -3.60 -8.38 20.26
C GLU A 40 -2.57 -9.44 20.66
N ALA A 41 -2.71 -10.05 21.85
CA ALA A 41 -1.84 -11.14 22.30
C ALA A 41 -1.92 -12.40 21.40
N LEU A 42 -2.98 -12.54 20.61
CA LEU A 42 -3.14 -13.61 19.61
C LEU A 42 -2.68 -13.18 18.20
N GLY A 43 -2.15 -11.96 18.04
CA GLY A 43 -1.80 -11.40 16.73
C GLY A 43 -3.01 -11.05 15.87
N PHE A 44 -4.16 -10.71 16.49
CA PHE A 44 -5.38 -10.42 15.76
C PHE A 44 -5.24 -9.17 14.88
N VAL A 45 -5.46 -9.34 13.58
CA VAL A 45 -5.40 -8.24 12.61
C VAL A 45 -6.73 -7.47 12.59
N TRP A 46 -6.69 -6.24 13.10
CA TRP A 46 -7.82 -5.31 13.15
C TRP A 46 -8.15 -4.71 11.78
N ASP A 47 -7.14 -4.35 11.00
CA ASP A 47 -7.30 -3.84 9.64
C ASP A 47 -6.55 -4.72 8.64
N ALA A 48 -7.26 -5.69 8.08
CA ALA A 48 -6.69 -6.61 7.10
C ALA A 48 -6.34 -5.93 5.78
N LEU A 49 -7.03 -4.83 5.43
CA LEU A 49 -6.73 -4.10 4.21
C LEU A 49 -5.47 -3.27 4.38
N GLU A 50 -5.28 -2.68 5.56
CA GLU A 50 -4.05 -1.96 5.90
C GLU A 50 -2.87 -2.90 5.99
N MET A 51 -3.02 -4.07 6.65
CA MET A 51 -1.97 -5.09 6.67
C MET A 51 -1.57 -5.54 5.26
N ALA A 52 -2.55 -5.87 4.40
CA ALA A 52 -2.26 -6.28 3.03
C ALA A 52 -1.58 -5.17 2.20
N TRP A 53 -1.92 -3.91 2.46
CA TRP A 53 -1.23 -2.78 1.84
C TRP A 53 0.21 -2.66 2.35
N MET A 54 0.42 -2.79 3.66
CA MET A 54 1.73 -2.73 4.30
C MET A 54 2.65 -3.88 3.85
N ASP A 55 2.12 -5.10 3.70
CA ASP A 55 2.88 -6.24 3.18
C ASP A 55 3.42 -5.94 1.77
N ARG A 56 2.59 -5.37 0.89
CA ARG A 56 3.00 -4.96 -0.47
C ARG A 56 3.98 -3.78 -0.44
N TYR A 57 3.80 -2.85 0.49
CA TYR A 57 4.76 -1.76 0.70
C TYR A 57 6.14 -2.31 1.12
N GLN A 58 6.20 -3.30 2.02
CA GLN A 58 7.47 -3.95 2.39
C GLN A 58 8.11 -4.69 1.21
N GLU A 59 7.33 -5.37 0.38
CA GLU A 59 7.83 -5.98 -0.87
C GLU A 59 8.42 -4.94 -1.82
N LEU A 60 7.82 -3.75 -1.91
CA LEU A 60 8.36 -2.63 -2.71
C LEU A 60 9.66 -2.08 -2.11
N VAL A 61 9.75 -1.95 -0.78
CA VAL A 61 10.99 -1.55 -0.10
C VAL A 61 12.12 -2.53 -0.41
N GLN A 62 11.81 -3.83 -0.37
CA GLN A 62 12.77 -4.87 -0.74
C GLN A 62 13.18 -4.78 -2.21
N TYR A 63 12.22 -4.56 -3.12
CA TYR A 63 12.51 -4.34 -4.54
C TYR A 63 13.47 -3.17 -4.73
N LYS A 64 13.23 -2.03 -4.06
CA LYS A 64 14.11 -0.86 -4.12
C LYS A 64 15.52 -1.17 -3.61
N HIS A 65 15.63 -1.93 -2.53
CA HIS A 65 16.94 -2.34 -2.03
C HIS A 65 17.69 -3.21 -3.06
N GLU A 66 16.99 -4.06 -3.81
CA GLU A 66 17.60 -4.95 -4.81
C GLU A 66 17.93 -4.27 -6.14
N HIS A 67 17.09 -3.35 -6.60
CA HIS A 67 17.19 -2.75 -7.94
C HIS A 67 17.70 -1.30 -7.93
N GLY A 68 17.64 -0.62 -6.78
CA GLY A 68 18.01 0.78 -6.60
C GLY A 68 16.86 1.78 -6.81
N ASP A 69 15.73 1.32 -7.36
CA ASP A 69 14.59 2.16 -7.73
C ASP A 69 13.23 1.53 -7.38
N CYS A 70 12.15 2.28 -7.60
CA CYS A 70 10.76 1.80 -7.45
C CYS A 70 10.07 1.54 -8.82
N LEU A 71 10.83 1.37 -9.91
CA LEU A 71 10.34 1.19 -11.27
C LEU A 71 9.92 -0.27 -11.55
N VAL A 72 9.08 -0.82 -10.68
CA VAL A 72 8.58 -2.19 -10.84
C VAL A 72 7.76 -2.30 -12.13
N PRO A 73 8.10 -3.23 -13.05
CA PRO A 73 7.30 -3.50 -14.25
C PRO A 73 5.89 -3.96 -13.89
N ARG A 74 4.88 -3.59 -14.70
CA ARG A 74 3.50 -4.08 -14.51
C ARG A 74 3.42 -5.61 -14.54
N GLU A 75 4.20 -6.24 -15.41
CA GLU A 75 4.29 -7.69 -15.59
C GLU A 75 5.57 -8.23 -14.95
N TYR A 76 5.80 -7.87 -13.69
CA TYR A 76 6.98 -8.33 -12.95
C TYR A 76 6.90 -9.82 -12.64
N ALA A 77 7.66 -10.64 -13.37
CA ALA A 77 7.55 -12.10 -13.32
C ALA A 77 7.87 -12.70 -11.93
N SER A 78 8.84 -12.13 -11.21
CA SER A 78 9.24 -12.63 -9.88
C SER A 78 8.17 -12.39 -8.82
N ASN A 79 7.40 -11.30 -8.95
CA ASN A 79 6.26 -11.00 -8.09
C ASN A 79 5.17 -10.23 -8.87
N PRO A 80 4.27 -10.95 -9.57
CA PRO A 80 3.22 -10.31 -10.36
C PRO A 80 2.24 -9.48 -9.52
N ALA A 81 2.05 -9.86 -8.26
CA ALA A 81 1.18 -9.13 -7.34
C ALA A 81 1.74 -7.74 -7.01
N LEU A 82 3.06 -7.62 -6.84
CA LEU A 82 3.74 -6.34 -6.62
C LEU A 82 3.62 -5.43 -7.85
N GLY A 83 3.88 -5.94 -9.06
CA GLY A 83 3.77 -5.17 -10.29
C GLY A 83 2.37 -4.58 -10.51
N LEU A 84 1.33 -5.39 -10.26
CA LEU A 84 -0.07 -4.93 -10.28
C LEU A 84 -0.36 -3.90 -9.18
N TRP A 85 0.15 -4.12 -7.96
CA TRP A 85 -0.08 -3.22 -6.83
C TRP A 85 0.57 -1.85 -7.04
N VAL A 86 1.81 -1.80 -7.54
CA VAL A 86 2.53 -0.57 -7.90
C VAL A 86 1.77 0.19 -8.98
N ASN A 87 1.34 -0.49 -10.04
CA ASN A 87 0.55 0.14 -11.09
C ASN A 87 -0.76 0.73 -10.55
N LYS A 88 -1.43 0.03 -9.62
CA LYS A 88 -2.62 0.54 -8.94
C LYS A 88 -2.33 1.78 -8.10
N GLN A 89 -1.21 1.84 -7.37
CA GLN A 89 -0.88 3.05 -6.60
C GLN A 89 -0.72 4.27 -7.53
N ARG A 90 -0.04 4.11 -8.67
CA ARG A 90 0.10 5.18 -9.67
C ARG A 90 -1.25 5.67 -10.21
N GLN A 91 -2.15 4.75 -10.54
CA GLN A 91 -3.51 5.09 -11.01
C GLN A 91 -4.34 5.81 -9.95
N GLU A 92 -4.34 5.33 -8.70
CA GLU A 92 -5.08 5.95 -7.61
C GLU A 92 -4.51 7.33 -7.25
N TYR A 93 -3.18 7.52 -7.34
CA TYR A 93 -2.55 8.83 -7.17
C TYR A 93 -2.90 9.80 -8.29
N GLN A 94 -2.88 9.36 -9.55
CA GLN A 94 -3.31 10.20 -10.67
C GLN A 94 -4.76 10.68 -10.46
N ARG A 95 -5.67 9.78 -10.08
CA ARG A 95 -7.06 10.13 -9.75
C ARG A 95 -7.13 11.14 -8.61
N TYR A 96 -6.31 10.97 -7.58
CA TYR A 96 -6.22 11.90 -6.45
C TYR A 96 -5.80 13.30 -6.89
N VAL A 97 -4.74 13.43 -7.71
CA VAL A 97 -4.26 14.71 -8.24
C VAL A 97 -5.29 15.38 -9.16
N GLU A 98 -6.04 14.58 -9.92
CA GLU A 98 -7.12 15.05 -10.79
C GLU A 98 -8.42 15.41 -10.02
N ASN A 99 -8.41 15.38 -8.69
CA ASN A 99 -9.58 15.58 -7.83
C ASN A 99 -10.75 14.62 -8.13
N LYS A 100 -10.44 13.41 -8.61
CA LYS A 100 -11.40 12.32 -8.82
C LYS A 100 -11.47 11.45 -7.55
N PRO A 101 -12.57 10.69 -7.35
CA PRO A 101 -12.63 9.71 -6.27
C PRO A 101 -11.43 8.77 -6.35
N SER A 102 -10.72 8.58 -5.24
CA SER A 102 -9.52 7.75 -5.13
C SER A 102 -9.51 7.04 -3.77
N HIS A 103 -8.89 5.86 -3.72
CA HIS A 103 -8.70 5.10 -2.49
C HIS A 103 -7.31 5.28 -1.87
N ILE A 104 -6.42 6.04 -2.51
CA ILE A 104 -5.13 6.37 -1.91
C ILE A 104 -5.34 7.47 -0.85
N THR A 105 -4.74 7.28 0.32
CA THR A 105 -4.81 8.27 1.41
C THR A 105 -3.56 9.13 1.42
N PRO A 106 -3.61 10.34 2.00
CA PRO A 106 -2.43 11.19 2.17
C PRO A 106 -1.27 10.48 2.90
N GLU A 107 -1.58 9.62 3.87
CA GLU A 107 -0.57 8.87 4.63
C GLU A 107 0.15 7.85 3.73
N ARG A 108 -0.57 7.16 2.85
CA ARG A 108 0.01 6.22 1.88
C ARG A 108 0.87 6.94 0.85
N ILE A 109 0.45 8.12 0.41
CA ILE A 109 1.26 8.99 -0.46
C ILE A 109 2.56 9.38 0.27
N GLN A 110 2.46 9.80 1.54
CA GLN A 110 3.64 10.18 2.33
C GLN A 110 4.61 9.00 2.51
N GLN A 111 4.10 7.80 2.81
CA GLN A 111 4.92 6.60 2.94
C GLN A 111 5.65 6.25 1.64
N LEU A 112 4.94 6.29 0.50
CA LEU A 112 5.53 6.02 -0.82
C LEU A 112 6.57 7.10 -1.20
N ASN A 113 6.29 8.37 -0.93
CA ASN A 113 7.26 9.45 -1.13
C ASN A 113 8.52 9.25 -0.27
N GLY A 114 8.37 8.70 0.94
CA GLY A 114 9.49 8.42 1.84
C GLY A 114 10.49 7.38 1.31
N ILE A 115 10.12 6.64 0.27
CA ILE A 115 11.00 5.69 -0.42
C ILE A 115 11.27 6.13 -1.87
N ASP A 116 11.15 7.41 -2.17
CA ASP A 116 11.37 7.99 -3.51
C ASP A 116 10.57 7.26 -4.60
N PHE A 117 9.30 6.93 -4.29
CA PHE A 117 8.45 6.21 -5.22
C PHE A 117 8.16 7.05 -6.49
N VAL A 118 8.46 6.48 -7.64
CA VAL A 118 8.20 7.11 -8.94
C VAL A 118 6.73 6.94 -9.33
N TRP A 119 5.97 8.05 -9.22
CA TRP A 119 4.56 8.11 -9.57
C TRP A 119 4.32 8.09 -11.09
N ASP A 120 5.21 8.71 -11.87
CA ASP A 120 5.18 8.72 -13.33
C ASP A 120 6.38 7.95 -13.90
N ALA A 121 6.19 6.65 -14.09
CA ALA A 121 7.23 5.79 -14.65
C ALA A 121 7.46 6.01 -16.15
N PHE A 122 6.51 6.66 -16.85
CA PHE A 122 6.71 6.98 -18.27
C PHE A 122 7.67 8.16 -18.40
N GLU A 123 7.45 9.21 -17.61
CA GLU A 123 8.34 10.37 -17.58
C GLU A 123 9.76 9.98 -17.17
N GLU A 124 9.91 9.16 -16.12
CA GLU A 124 11.24 8.69 -15.68
C GLU A 124 11.97 7.90 -16.78
N ALA A 125 11.28 6.94 -17.40
CA ALA A 125 11.86 6.15 -18.50
C ALA A 125 12.20 7.01 -19.73
N TRP A 126 11.43 8.07 -19.98
CA TRP A 126 11.72 9.03 -21.04
C TRP A 126 12.96 9.87 -20.69
N MET A 127 13.07 10.32 -19.45
CA MET A 127 14.22 11.08 -18.96
C MET A 127 15.51 10.26 -19.03
N ASP A 128 15.49 8.98 -18.68
CA ASP A 128 16.64 8.08 -18.83
C ASP A 128 17.12 8.01 -20.28
N ARG A 129 16.20 7.75 -21.22
CA ARG A 129 16.49 7.73 -22.67
C ARG A 129 17.06 9.05 -23.17
N TYR A 130 16.55 10.16 -22.63
CA TYR A 130 17.04 11.49 -22.97
C TYR A 130 18.47 11.71 -22.47
N GLN A 131 18.78 11.29 -21.25
CA GLN A 131 20.15 11.37 -20.69
C GLN A 131 21.14 10.52 -21.51
N GLU A 132 20.76 9.30 -21.88
CA GLU A 132 21.56 8.46 -22.76
C GLU A 132 21.87 9.16 -24.11
N LEU A 133 20.87 9.80 -24.71
CA LEU A 133 21.06 10.54 -25.96
C LEU A 133 22.00 11.74 -25.80
N VAL A 134 21.89 12.47 -24.70
CA VAL A 134 22.79 13.58 -24.36
C VAL A 134 24.22 13.09 -24.21
N GLN A 135 24.42 11.97 -23.51
CA GLN A 135 25.74 11.37 -23.35
C GLN A 135 26.33 10.94 -24.70
N TYR A 136 25.55 10.23 -25.53
CA TYR A 136 25.98 9.82 -26.86
C TYR A 136 26.41 11.02 -27.72
N LYS A 137 25.63 12.11 -27.71
CA LYS A 137 25.96 13.34 -28.43
C LYS A 137 27.26 13.98 -27.92
N ASN A 138 27.45 14.04 -26.61
CA ASN A 138 28.68 14.58 -26.03
C ASN A 138 29.92 13.76 -26.41
N GLU A 139 29.76 12.44 -26.56
CA GLU A 139 30.84 11.53 -26.96
C GLU A 139 31.10 11.54 -28.48
N HIS A 140 30.09 11.81 -29.32
CA HIS A 140 30.16 11.58 -30.78
C HIS A 140 29.91 12.81 -31.68
N GLY A 141 29.50 13.97 -31.15
CA GLY A 141 29.35 15.24 -31.88
C GLY A 141 27.97 15.50 -32.47
#